data_AF-A0A1Q5TC93-F1
#
_entry.id   AF-A0A1Q5TC93-F1
#
_cell.length_a   1.000
_cell.length_b   1.000
_cell.length_c   1.000
_cell.angle_alpha   90.00
_cell.angle_beta   90.00
_cell.angle_gamma   90.00
#
_symmetry.space_group_name_H-M   'P 1'
#
loop_
_entity.id
_entity.type
_entity.pdbx_description
1 polymer ?
#
loop_
_entity_poly.entity_id
_entity_poly.type
_entity_poly.pdbx_seq_one_letter_code
_entity_poly.pdbx_strand_id
1 'polypeptide(L)'
;MVSVIPNAVVAENFRPLSYSSRAIDQIPTSPADQQGPPTSIGPDDTITIVVISRLFYNKGTDLLIAAIPRILALNPKTRFIIAGSGPKAIDLEQMLERNVLQDKVEMLGSVRHEEVRDVMVRGHIYLHPSLTEAFGTVIVEAASCGLYVVCTRVGGIPEVLPQHMTTFAKPEEDDLVVATSKAIAALRSNKVRTDRFHDQVKMMYSWRDVAERTERVYQGITGDISPEEFYGYYPGQGWEASGDRVRSFALIDRLKRYYGCGVWAGKLFCLCVVIDFLIYVFLEMWFPRANIDIARSWPKKPPAEKPRTSNAARSSR
;
A
#
# COMPACT_ATOMS: atom_id res chain seq x y z
N MET A 1 4.21 -15.24 16.98
CA MET A 1 4.29 -15.10 15.51
C MET A 1 3.05 -14.33 15.11
N VAL A 2 3.16 -13.29 14.30
CA VAL A 2 2.01 -12.46 13.87
C VAL A 2 1.60 -12.97 12.49
N SER A 3 0.32 -13.29 12.31
CA SER A 3 -0.27 -13.49 10.98
C SER A 3 -0.87 -12.18 10.50
N VAL A 4 -0.62 -11.81 9.26
CA VAL A 4 -1.12 -10.56 8.66
C VAL A 4 -2.08 -10.95 7.56
N ILE A 5 -3.33 -10.49 7.69
CA ILE A 5 -4.36 -10.64 6.67
C ILE A 5 -4.54 -9.26 6.02
N PRO A 6 -4.31 -9.12 4.70
CA PRO A 6 -4.51 -7.85 4.02
C PRO A 6 -6.00 -7.49 3.97
N ASN A 7 -6.30 -6.21 3.76
CA ASN A 7 -7.65 -5.79 3.44
C ASN A 7 -8.04 -6.32 2.05
N ALA A 8 -9.31 -6.69 1.89
CA ALA A 8 -9.87 -7.01 0.58
C ALA A 8 -10.13 -5.73 -0.22
N VAL A 9 -10.01 -5.84 -1.54
CA VAL A 9 -10.33 -4.76 -2.48
C VAL A 9 -11.28 -5.30 -3.54
N VAL A 10 -12.38 -4.57 -3.78
CA VAL A 10 -13.32 -4.89 -4.87
C VAL A 10 -12.73 -4.35 -6.17
N ALA A 11 -11.79 -5.09 -6.77
CA ALA A 11 -11.09 -4.69 -7.99
C ALA A 11 -12.09 -4.35 -9.13
N GLU A 12 -13.26 -5.00 -9.15
CA GLU A 12 -14.34 -4.72 -10.11
C GLU A 12 -14.79 -3.26 -10.14
N ASN A 13 -14.68 -2.54 -9.02
CA ASN A 13 -15.04 -1.12 -8.93
C ASN A 13 -13.93 -0.21 -9.47
N PHE A 14 -12.77 -0.77 -9.83
CA PHE A 14 -11.56 -0.07 -10.22
C PHE A 14 -10.99 -0.71 -11.50
N ARG A 15 -11.80 -0.76 -12.56
CA ARG A 15 -11.41 -1.31 -13.88
C ARG A 15 -10.83 -0.23 -14.80
N PRO A 16 -9.78 -0.51 -15.58
CA PRO A 16 -9.36 0.41 -16.63
C PRO A 16 -10.47 0.59 -17.68
N LEU A 17 -10.48 1.72 -18.38
CA LEU A 17 -11.47 2.00 -19.42
C LEU A 17 -11.36 1.03 -20.62
N SER A 18 -10.15 0.55 -20.91
CA SER A 18 -9.88 -0.46 -21.94
C SER A 18 -10.27 -1.89 -21.53
N TYR A 19 -10.78 -2.09 -20.31
CA TYR A 19 -11.14 -3.41 -19.81
C TYR A 19 -12.42 -3.94 -20.46
N SER A 20 -12.27 -4.71 -21.52
CA SER A 20 -13.38 -5.48 -22.09
C SER A 20 -13.60 -6.74 -21.26
N SER A 21 -14.68 -6.75 -20.47
CA SER A 21 -15.20 -7.98 -19.85
C SER A 21 -15.61 -9.05 -20.87
N ARG A 22 -15.74 -8.65 -22.15
CA ARG A 22 -16.21 -9.47 -23.29
C ARG A 22 -15.12 -10.25 -24.01
N ALA A 23 -13.86 -10.21 -23.57
CA ALA A 23 -12.78 -10.99 -24.18
C ALA A 23 -12.96 -12.52 -24.08
N ILE A 24 -14.04 -13.00 -23.44
CA ILE A 24 -14.42 -14.41 -23.48
C ILE A 24 -15.56 -14.70 -24.47
N ASP A 25 -16.42 -13.75 -24.91
CA ASP A 25 -17.59 -14.16 -25.73
C ASP A 25 -18.23 -13.19 -26.75
N GLN A 26 -17.88 -11.90 -26.90
CA GLN A 26 -18.63 -11.06 -27.87
C GLN A 26 -17.80 -10.00 -28.61
N ILE A 27 -18.00 -9.96 -29.93
CA ILE A 27 -17.46 -9.00 -30.91
C ILE A 27 -18.02 -7.58 -30.61
N PRO A 28 -17.20 -6.50 -30.64
CA PRO A 28 -17.67 -5.15 -30.31
C PRO A 28 -18.56 -4.55 -31.41
N THR A 29 -19.67 -3.91 -31.03
CA THR A 29 -20.69 -3.35 -31.95
C THR A 29 -20.82 -1.82 -31.94
N SER A 30 -19.93 -1.05 -31.28
CA SER A 30 -20.03 0.43 -31.37
C SER A 30 -18.71 1.19 -31.16
N PRO A 31 -18.47 2.33 -31.85
CA PRO A 31 -17.21 3.09 -31.78
C PRO A 31 -16.99 3.87 -30.47
N ALA A 32 -18.01 3.97 -29.59
CA ALA A 32 -17.93 4.75 -28.35
C ALA A 32 -17.27 3.99 -27.18
N ASP A 33 -17.05 2.68 -27.28
CA ASP A 33 -16.43 1.84 -26.24
C ASP A 33 -14.88 1.89 -26.23
N GLN A 34 -14.26 2.79 -27.01
CA GLN A 34 -12.81 2.85 -27.23
C GLN A 34 -12.14 4.11 -26.63
N GLN A 35 -12.46 4.48 -25.40
CA GLN A 35 -11.77 5.59 -24.72
C GLN A 35 -11.10 5.11 -23.44
N GLY A 36 -10.09 4.24 -23.57
CA GLY A 36 -9.05 4.08 -22.55
C GLY A 36 -7.73 4.70 -23.04
N PRO A 37 -6.77 4.98 -22.14
CA PRO A 37 -5.46 5.47 -22.56
C PRO A 37 -4.87 4.50 -23.60
N PRO A 38 -4.24 5.01 -24.66
CA PRO A 38 -3.76 4.21 -25.77
C PRO A 38 -2.72 3.18 -25.29
N THR A 39 -2.70 2.03 -25.96
CA THR A 39 -1.89 0.83 -25.69
C THR A 39 -0.36 1.04 -25.80
N SER A 40 0.12 2.28 -25.97
CA SER A 40 1.51 2.67 -25.81
C SER A 40 1.61 4.19 -25.70
N ILE A 41 2.31 4.70 -24.69
CA ILE A 41 2.59 6.14 -24.56
C ILE A 41 3.73 6.48 -25.51
N GLY A 42 3.44 7.29 -26.53
CA GLY A 42 4.44 7.77 -27.49
C GLY A 42 5.46 8.73 -26.85
N PRO A 43 6.58 9.02 -27.54
CA PRO A 43 7.59 9.95 -27.06
C PRO A 43 7.04 11.35 -26.78
N ASP A 44 6.01 11.74 -27.52
CA ASP A 44 5.44 13.08 -27.49
C ASP A 44 4.15 13.21 -26.69
N ASP A 45 3.63 12.10 -26.18
CA ASP A 45 2.40 12.08 -25.40
C ASP A 45 2.61 12.65 -24.00
N THR A 46 1.54 13.29 -23.49
CA THR A 46 1.54 13.85 -22.14
C THR A 46 1.22 12.76 -21.12
N ILE A 47 2.14 12.53 -20.20
CA ILE A 47 1.92 11.61 -19.07
C ILE A 47 1.15 12.35 -17.98
N THR A 48 0.08 11.72 -17.51
CA THR A 48 -0.75 12.24 -16.42
C THR A 48 -0.44 11.48 -15.14
N ILE A 49 -0.01 12.20 -14.11
CA ILE A 49 0.23 11.67 -12.77
C ILE A 49 -0.97 12.02 -11.90
N VAL A 50 -1.55 11.01 -11.28
CA VAL A 50 -2.72 11.15 -10.41
C VAL A 50 -2.28 11.03 -8.95
N VAL A 51 -2.80 11.93 -8.12
CA VAL A 51 -2.65 11.89 -6.65
C VAL A 51 -4.05 11.96 -6.05
N ILE A 52 -4.42 10.98 -5.24
CA ILE A 52 -5.70 10.95 -4.52
C ILE A 52 -5.42 10.69 -3.05
N SER A 53 -5.49 11.71 -2.20
CA SER A 53 -5.22 11.54 -0.78
C SER A 53 -5.81 12.68 0.06
N ARG A 54 -5.90 12.46 1.37
CA ARG A 54 -6.10 13.58 2.30
C ARG A 54 -4.86 14.46 2.30
N LEU A 55 -5.02 15.76 2.14
CA LEU A 55 -3.92 16.73 2.07
C LEU A 55 -3.43 17.11 3.48
N PHE A 56 -2.76 16.14 4.11
CA PHE A 56 -2.20 16.21 5.46
C PHE A 56 -0.69 15.97 5.44
N TYR A 57 -0.01 16.37 6.52
CA TYR A 57 1.43 16.15 6.71
C TYR A 57 1.83 14.68 6.58
N ASN A 58 1.14 13.78 7.29
CA ASN A 58 1.46 12.35 7.28
C ASN A 58 1.21 11.68 5.91
N LYS A 59 0.43 12.31 5.03
CA LYS A 59 0.22 11.87 3.64
C LYS A 59 1.26 12.41 2.66
N GLY A 60 2.25 13.14 3.16
CA GLY A 60 3.37 13.63 2.36
C GLY A 60 3.02 14.82 1.48
N THR A 61 2.02 15.63 1.87
CA THR A 61 1.65 16.81 1.07
C THR A 61 2.82 17.79 0.95
N ASP A 62 3.66 17.92 1.98
CA ASP A 62 4.89 18.72 1.88
C ASP A 62 5.88 18.18 0.86
N LEU A 63 6.00 16.85 0.73
CA LEU A 63 6.82 16.24 -0.31
C LEU A 63 6.23 16.51 -1.70
N LEU A 64 4.90 16.51 -1.86
CA LEU A 64 4.26 16.90 -3.13
C LEU A 64 4.58 18.36 -3.49
N ILE A 65 4.43 19.26 -2.51
CA ILE A 65 4.69 20.70 -2.67
C ILE A 65 6.12 20.93 -3.19
N ALA A 66 7.09 20.22 -2.63
CA ALA A 66 8.49 20.36 -3.03
C ALA A 66 8.82 19.62 -4.35
N ALA A 67 8.27 18.42 -4.57
CA ALA A 67 8.64 17.58 -5.69
C ALA A 67 7.95 17.95 -7.02
N ILE A 68 6.69 18.42 -7.00
CA ILE A 68 5.91 18.67 -8.23
C ILE A 68 6.63 19.65 -9.18
N PRO A 69 7.11 20.84 -8.75
CA PRO A 69 7.82 21.76 -9.64
C PRO A 69 9.04 21.12 -10.30
N ARG A 70 9.81 20.34 -9.52
CA ARG A 70 11.02 19.67 -10.00
C ARG A 70 10.71 18.54 -10.98
N ILE A 71 9.67 17.76 -10.71
CA ILE A 71 9.21 16.70 -11.62
C ILE A 71 8.76 17.29 -12.96
N LEU A 72 7.98 18.38 -12.93
CA LEU A 72 7.51 19.06 -14.13
C LEU A 72 8.65 19.72 -14.92
N ALA A 73 9.64 20.31 -14.23
CA ALA A 73 10.82 20.88 -14.87
C ALA A 73 11.67 19.82 -15.59
N LEU A 74 11.86 18.65 -14.97
CA LEU A 74 12.59 17.52 -15.56
C LEU A 74 11.81 16.78 -16.65
N ASN A 75 10.48 16.83 -16.60
CA ASN A 75 9.60 16.08 -17.50
C ASN A 75 8.49 17.00 -18.08
N PRO A 76 8.80 17.88 -19.05
CA PRO A 76 7.88 18.93 -19.53
C PRO A 76 6.54 18.41 -20.11
N LYS A 77 6.54 17.17 -20.61
CA LYS A 77 5.37 16.45 -21.14
C LYS A 77 4.66 15.64 -20.05
N THR A 78 4.51 16.26 -18.89
CA THR A 78 3.83 15.69 -17.73
C THR A 78 2.81 16.69 -17.20
N ARG A 79 1.70 16.18 -16.66
CA ARG A 79 0.71 16.96 -15.91
C ARG A 79 0.26 16.19 -14.68
N PHE A 80 -0.32 16.89 -13.71
CA PHE A 80 -0.86 16.31 -12.49
C PHE A 80 -2.37 16.50 -12.41
N ILE A 81 -3.05 15.51 -11.83
CA ILE A 81 -4.41 15.62 -11.32
C ILE A 81 -4.34 15.30 -9.84
N ILE A 82 -4.78 16.22 -9.00
CA ILE A 82 -4.73 16.08 -7.54
C ILE A 82 -6.15 16.18 -6.99
N ALA A 83 -6.59 15.10 -6.36
CA ALA A 83 -7.85 15.03 -5.64
C ALA A 83 -7.58 14.84 -4.14
N GLY A 84 -8.27 15.63 -3.33
CA GLY A 84 -8.08 15.65 -1.90
C GLY A 84 -8.47 16.98 -1.28
N SER A 85 -8.71 16.94 0.02
CA SER A 85 -8.81 18.13 0.85
C SER A 85 -8.03 17.93 2.14
N GLY A 86 -7.72 19.03 2.81
CA GLY A 86 -7.05 19.01 4.09
C GLY A 86 -6.34 20.34 4.38
N PRO A 87 -5.75 20.47 5.58
CA PRO A 87 -5.10 21.70 6.02
C PRO A 87 -3.97 22.18 5.09
N LYS A 88 -3.33 21.26 4.36
CA LYS A 88 -2.22 21.55 3.44
C LYS A 88 -2.66 21.92 2.02
N ALA A 89 -3.96 21.97 1.75
CA ALA A 89 -4.48 22.34 0.43
C ALA A 89 -4.06 23.76 0.02
N ILE A 90 -4.16 24.71 0.96
CA ILE A 90 -3.78 26.11 0.74
C ILE A 90 -2.29 26.24 0.41
N ASP A 91 -1.42 25.52 1.14
CA ASP A 91 0.03 25.53 0.88
C ASP A 91 0.34 25.00 -0.53
N LEU A 92 -0.40 23.97 -0.97
CA LEU A 92 -0.27 23.40 -2.30
C LEU A 92 -0.74 24.36 -3.38
N GLU A 93 -1.91 24.99 -3.21
CA GLU A 93 -2.43 26.02 -4.14
C GLU A 93 -1.47 27.21 -4.25
N GLN A 94 -0.97 27.73 -3.12
CA GLN A 94 0.03 28.81 -3.12
C GLN A 94 1.31 28.42 -3.83
N MET A 95 1.77 27.17 -3.69
CA MET A 95 2.93 26.67 -4.44
C MET A 95 2.65 26.67 -5.94
N LEU A 96 1.47 26.21 -6.36
CA LEU A 96 1.10 26.19 -7.78
C LEU A 96 1.06 27.60 -8.38
N GLU A 97 0.54 28.57 -7.64
CA GLU A 97 0.53 29.98 -8.06
C GLU A 97 1.94 30.56 -8.17
N ARG A 98 2.77 30.37 -7.15
CA ARG A 98 4.16 30.89 -7.11
C ARG A 98 5.02 30.34 -8.25
N ASN A 99 4.76 29.10 -8.68
CA ASN A 99 5.50 28.44 -9.75
C ASN A 99 4.80 28.51 -11.11
N VAL A 100 3.63 29.16 -11.20
CA VAL A 100 2.82 29.30 -12.43
C VAL A 100 2.48 27.93 -13.06
N LEU A 101 1.96 27.02 -12.25
CA LEU A 101 1.73 25.62 -12.63
C LEU A 101 0.25 25.27 -12.91
N GLN A 102 -0.64 26.26 -13.00
CA GLN A 102 -2.08 26.07 -13.17
C GLN A 102 -2.43 25.31 -14.46
N ASP A 103 -1.65 25.50 -15.54
CA ASP A 103 -1.84 24.80 -16.81
C ASP A 103 -1.38 23.32 -16.78
N LYS A 104 -0.62 22.95 -15.74
CA LYS A 104 0.02 21.63 -15.60
C LYS A 104 -0.56 20.82 -14.44
N VAL A 105 -1.27 21.44 -13.51
CA VAL A 105 -1.80 20.80 -12.31
C VAL A 105 -3.28 21.13 -12.15
N GLU A 106 -4.11 20.10 -12.24
CA GLU A 106 -5.55 20.20 -12.03
C GLU A 106 -5.89 19.80 -10.58
N MET A 107 -6.41 20.74 -9.80
CA MET A 107 -6.89 20.52 -8.44
C MET A 107 -8.39 20.23 -8.45
N LEU A 108 -8.80 19.01 -8.08
CA LEU A 108 -10.20 18.57 -8.08
C LEU A 108 -10.92 18.80 -6.73
N GLY A 109 -10.16 19.06 -5.67
CA GLY A 109 -10.72 19.06 -4.31
C GLY A 109 -11.14 17.66 -3.85
N SER A 110 -12.08 17.58 -2.90
CA SER A 110 -12.60 16.30 -2.40
C SER A 110 -13.40 15.54 -3.46
N VAL A 111 -13.09 14.26 -3.66
CA VAL A 111 -13.80 13.37 -4.58
C VAL A 111 -14.50 12.27 -3.79
N ARG A 112 -15.75 11.94 -4.13
CA ARG A 112 -16.47 10.85 -3.45
C ARG A 112 -15.86 9.51 -3.85
N HIS A 113 -15.95 8.52 -2.97
CA HIS A 113 -15.33 7.22 -3.22
C HIS A 113 -15.78 6.56 -4.53
N GLU A 114 -17.07 6.70 -4.88
CA GLU A 114 -17.64 6.20 -6.14
C GLU A 114 -17.02 6.83 -7.41
N GLU A 115 -16.48 8.05 -7.31
CA GLU A 115 -15.88 8.82 -8.41
C GLU A 115 -14.36 8.64 -8.49
N VAL A 116 -13.74 7.97 -7.50
CA VAL A 116 -12.28 7.79 -7.44
C VAL A 116 -11.75 7.08 -8.68
N ARG A 117 -12.47 6.05 -9.15
CA ARG A 117 -12.11 5.35 -10.38
C ARG A 117 -12.05 6.31 -11.56
N ASP A 118 -13.05 7.17 -11.71
CA ASP A 118 -13.17 8.09 -12.85
C ASP A 118 -12.04 9.10 -12.89
N VAL A 119 -11.47 9.44 -11.73
CA VAL A 119 -10.24 10.23 -11.64
C VAL A 119 -9.01 9.38 -11.97
N MET A 120 -8.89 8.18 -11.40
CA MET A 120 -7.72 7.31 -11.60
C MET A 120 -7.52 6.98 -13.09
N VAL A 121 -8.57 6.60 -13.81
CA VAL A 121 -8.46 6.19 -15.23
C VAL A 121 -8.03 7.30 -16.20
N ARG A 122 -7.98 8.56 -15.74
CA ARG A 122 -7.42 9.70 -16.49
C ARG A 122 -5.88 9.74 -16.43
N GLY A 123 -5.29 8.93 -15.56
CA GLY A 123 -3.86 8.87 -15.25
C GLY A 123 -3.12 7.72 -15.92
N HIS A 124 -1.79 7.79 -15.83
CA HIS A 124 -0.86 6.72 -16.21
C HIS A 124 0.01 6.29 -15.03
N ILE A 125 0.32 7.25 -14.14
CA ILE A 125 1.07 7.01 -12.92
C ILE A 125 0.22 7.44 -11.73
N TYR A 126 0.24 6.66 -10.66
CA TYR A 126 -0.29 7.07 -9.37
C TYR A 126 0.87 7.40 -8.42
N LEU A 127 0.89 8.61 -7.84
CA LEU A 127 1.93 9.05 -6.93
C LEU A 127 1.41 9.08 -5.48
N HIS A 128 2.05 8.30 -4.61
CA HIS A 128 1.68 8.14 -3.20
C HIS A 128 2.87 8.44 -2.26
N PRO A 129 3.07 9.70 -1.85
CA PRO A 129 4.25 10.12 -1.09
C PRO A 129 4.07 10.03 0.42
N SER A 130 3.21 9.14 0.92
CA SER A 130 2.85 9.09 2.35
C SER A 130 4.07 8.88 3.25
N LEU A 131 4.10 9.52 4.41
CA LEU A 131 5.18 9.34 5.39
C LEU A 131 4.94 8.10 6.25
N THR A 132 3.67 7.70 6.40
CA THR A 132 3.26 6.50 7.12
C THR A 132 2.06 5.87 6.43
N GLU A 133 2.08 4.54 6.27
CA GLU A 133 0.94 3.81 5.71
C GLU A 133 1.02 2.33 6.13
N ALA A 134 -0.13 1.72 6.39
CA ALA A 134 -0.20 0.31 6.79
C ALA A 134 -0.38 -0.58 5.55
N PHE A 135 -1.48 -0.37 4.83
CA PHE A 135 -1.83 -1.15 3.64
C PHE A 135 -2.04 -0.28 2.40
N GLY A 136 -2.48 0.98 2.57
CA GLY A 136 -2.62 1.89 1.43
C GLY A 136 -3.56 1.36 0.34
N THR A 137 -4.81 1.04 0.67
CA THR A 137 -5.83 0.49 -0.26
C THR A 137 -5.88 1.24 -1.60
N VAL A 138 -5.73 2.57 -1.57
CA VAL A 138 -5.72 3.43 -2.75
C VAL A 138 -4.63 3.08 -3.77
N ILE A 139 -3.51 2.51 -3.34
CA ILE A 139 -2.43 2.03 -4.21
C ILE A 139 -2.89 0.79 -4.99
N VAL A 140 -3.60 -0.12 -4.32
CA VAL A 140 -4.18 -1.32 -4.95
C VAL A 140 -5.28 -0.91 -5.94
N GLU A 141 -6.14 0.03 -5.56
CA GLU A 141 -7.17 0.62 -6.43
C GLU A 141 -6.56 1.26 -7.68
N ALA A 142 -5.47 2.02 -7.53
CA ALA A 142 -4.76 2.65 -8.64
C ALA A 142 -4.12 1.63 -9.58
N ALA A 143 -3.45 0.61 -9.04
CA ALA A 143 -2.89 -0.48 -9.85
C ALA A 143 -4.00 -1.28 -10.55
N SER A 144 -5.14 -1.50 -9.88
CA SER A 144 -6.32 -2.12 -10.49
C SER A 144 -6.84 -1.32 -11.67
N CYS A 145 -6.78 0.01 -11.61
CA CYS A 145 -7.13 0.90 -12.74
C CYS A 145 -6.08 0.93 -13.86
N GLY A 146 -4.98 0.18 -13.74
CA GLY A 146 -3.91 0.11 -14.73
C GLY A 146 -2.86 1.22 -14.62
N LEU A 147 -2.77 1.91 -13.48
CA LEU A 147 -1.74 2.94 -13.27
C LEU A 147 -0.46 2.29 -12.75
N TYR A 148 0.69 2.80 -13.21
CA TYR A 148 1.96 2.46 -12.61
C TYR A 148 2.16 3.24 -11.30
N VAL A 149 2.52 2.55 -10.22
CA VAL A 149 2.52 3.16 -8.89
C VAL A 149 3.93 3.66 -8.56
N VAL A 150 4.03 4.91 -8.13
CA VAL A 150 5.21 5.48 -7.48
C VAL A 150 4.84 5.78 -6.04
N CYS A 151 5.53 5.17 -5.09
CA CYS A 151 5.19 5.32 -3.67
C CYS A 151 6.42 5.37 -2.78
N THR A 152 6.26 5.95 -1.60
CA THR A 152 7.28 5.92 -0.55
C THR A 152 7.36 4.53 0.10
N ARG A 153 8.57 4.09 0.40
CA ARG A 153 8.90 2.81 1.06
C ARG A 153 8.72 2.94 2.57
N VAL A 154 7.48 3.06 3.03
CA VAL A 154 7.14 3.23 4.45
C VAL A 154 6.12 2.20 4.91
N GLY A 155 6.18 1.84 6.21
CA GLY A 155 5.25 0.89 6.82
C GLY A 155 5.12 -0.41 6.01
N GLY A 156 3.87 -0.84 5.76
CA GLY A 156 3.59 -2.08 5.02
C GLY A 156 3.55 -1.93 3.49
N ILE A 157 3.74 -0.73 2.94
CA ILE A 157 3.66 -0.46 1.49
C ILE A 157 4.53 -1.38 0.61
N PRO A 158 5.77 -1.75 1.00
CA PRO A 158 6.59 -2.66 0.19
C PRO A 158 5.98 -4.05 -0.01
N GLU A 159 5.00 -4.41 0.83
CA GLU A 159 4.26 -5.66 0.80
C GLU A 159 2.87 -5.48 0.13
N VAL A 160 2.54 -4.34 -0.47
CA VAL A 160 1.16 -4.13 -0.99
C VAL A 160 1.04 -4.49 -2.47
N LEU A 161 2.11 -4.29 -3.24
CA LEU A 161 2.11 -4.62 -4.67
C LEU A 161 3.47 -5.21 -5.08
N PRO A 162 3.49 -6.08 -6.10
CA PRO A 162 4.73 -6.59 -6.67
C PRO A 162 5.64 -5.48 -7.23
N GLN A 163 6.95 -5.71 -7.22
CA GLN A 163 7.94 -4.74 -7.70
C GLN A 163 7.75 -4.32 -9.17
N HIS A 164 7.16 -5.16 -10.02
CA HIS A 164 6.89 -4.78 -11.42
C HIS A 164 5.74 -3.80 -11.59
N MET A 165 4.93 -3.58 -10.53
CA MET A 165 3.83 -2.60 -10.50
C MET A 165 4.22 -1.29 -9.81
N THR A 166 5.35 -1.28 -9.09
CA THR A 166 5.71 -0.19 -8.19
C THR A 166 7.15 0.27 -8.36
N THR A 167 7.38 1.58 -8.40
CA THR A 167 8.67 2.19 -8.08
C THR A 167 8.62 2.74 -6.66
N PHE A 168 9.60 2.36 -5.83
CA PHE A 168 9.73 2.86 -4.46
C PHE A 168 10.68 4.06 -4.37
N ALA A 169 10.33 5.01 -3.52
CA ALA A 169 11.17 6.13 -3.09
C ALA A 169 11.32 6.11 -1.56
N LYS A 170 12.39 6.67 -1.02
CA LYS A 170 12.44 7.12 0.37
C LYS A 170 11.48 8.30 0.55
N PRO A 171 11.01 8.58 1.78
CA PRO A 171 10.18 9.75 2.08
C PRO A 171 11.02 11.05 2.09
N GLU A 172 11.74 11.29 1.01
CA GLU A 172 12.66 12.40 0.77
C GLU A 172 12.37 12.98 -0.61
N GLU A 173 12.46 14.31 -0.74
CA GLU A 173 12.13 15.02 -1.98
C GLU A 173 12.93 14.52 -3.19
N ASP A 174 14.26 14.44 -3.07
CA ASP A 174 15.14 14.03 -4.17
C ASP A 174 14.81 12.62 -4.67
N ASP A 175 14.58 11.68 -3.75
CA ASP A 175 14.30 10.30 -4.13
C ASP A 175 12.91 10.17 -4.76
N LEU A 176 11.93 10.96 -4.31
CA LEU A 176 10.60 11.01 -4.93
C LEU A 176 10.66 11.55 -6.36
N VAL A 177 11.44 12.61 -6.61
CA VAL A 177 11.67 13.19 -7.95
C VAL A 177 12.35 12.17 -8.86
N VAL A 178 13.39 11.49 -8.36
CA VAL A 178 14.14 10.46 -9.11
C VAL A 178 13.26 9.25 -9.43
N ALA A 179 12.53 8.73 -8.44
CA ALA A 179 11.62 7.60 -8.62
C ALA A 179 10.51 7.91 -9.64
N THR A 180 9.93 9.10 -9.55
CA THR A 180 8.88 9.53 -10.49
C THR A 180 9.44 9.68 -11.90
N SER A 181 10.62 10.29 -12.06
CA SER A 181 11.27 10.43 -13.38
C SER A 181 11.63 9.07 -13.99
N LYS A 182 12.11 8.11 -13.17
CA LYS A 182 12.35 6.73 -13.61
C LYS A 182 11.07 6.04 -14.06
N ALA A 183 9.96 6.25 -13.35
CA ALA A 183 8.67 5.70 -13.71
C ALA A 183 8.13 6.26 -15.04
N ILE A 184 8.25 7.57 -15.24
CA ILE A 184 7.93 8.26 -16.50
C ILE A 184 8.75 7.65 -17.66
N ALA A 185 10.06 7.49 -17.48
CA ALA A 185 10.94 6.89 -18.48
C ALA A 185 10.61 5.41 -18.76
N ALA A 186 10.24 4.64 -17.73
CA ALA A 186 9.88 3.22 -17.87
C ALA A 186 8.59 3.05 -18.68
N LEU A 187 7.59 3.92 -18.46
CA LEU A 187 6.37 3.94 -19.27
C LEU A 187 6.65 4.34 -20.72
N ARG A 188 7.43 5.40 -20.96
CA ARG A 188 7.81 5.87 -22.32
C ARG A 188 8.59 4.82 -23.12
N SER A 189 9.40 4.01 -22.44
CA SER A 189 10.15 2.92 -23.06
C SER A 189 9.38 1.61 -23.13
N ASN A 190 8.08 1.61 -22.78
CA ASN A 190 7.21 0.45 -22.77
C ASN A 190 7.76 -0.75 -21.97
N LYS A 191 8.56 -0.47 -20.93
CA LYS A 191 9.17 -1.49 -20.06
C LYS A 191 8.16 -2.05 -19.04
N VAL A 192 7.11 -1.29 -18.76
CA VAL A 192 6.06 -1.65 -17.80
C VAL A 192 4.80 -2.06 -18.55
N ARG A 193 4.28 -3.24 -18.22
CA ARG A 193 3.08 -3.82 -18.83
C ARG A 193 1.88 -3.63 -17.92
N THR A 194 1.29 -2.44 -17.97
CA THR A 194 0.15 -2.06 -17.10
C THR A 194 -1.16 -2.75 -17.49
N ASP A 195 -1.26 -3.29 -18.71
CA ASP A 195 -2.43 -4.00 -19.24
C ASP A 195 -2.86 -5.21 -18.40
N ARG A 196 -1.91 -5.80 -17.65
CA ARG A 196 -2.16 -6.98 -16.81
C ARG A 196 -2.41 -6.66 -15.34
N PHE A 197 -2.26 -5.41 -14.93
CA PHE A 197 -2.31 -5.06 -13.51
C PHE A 197 -3.68 -5.34 -12.90
N HIS A 198 -4.75 -5.03 -13.63
CA HIS A 198 -6.12 -5.27 -13.18
C HIS A 198 -6.35 -6.74 -12.80
N ASP A 199 -6.08 -7.66 -13.73
CA ASP A 199 -6.32 -9.09 -13.52
C ASP A 199 -5.41 -9.65 -12.41
N GLN A 200 -4.17 -9.17 -12.32
CA GLN A 200 -3.26 -9.55 -11.23
C GLN A 200 -3.78 -9.07 -9.87
N VAL A 201 -4.22 -7.81 -9.75
CA VAL A 201 -4.76 -7.25 -8.50
C VAL A 201 -6.04 -7.97 -8.08
N LYS A 202 -6.92 -8.25 -9.02
CA LYS A 202 -8.15 -9.01 -8.78
C LYS A 202 -7.89 -10.38 -8.15
N MET A 203 -6.80 -11.05 -8.53
CA MET A 203 -6.41 -12.34 -7.95
C MET A 203 -5.76 -12.21 -6.56
N MET A 204 -5.12 -11.08 -6.24
CA MET A 204 -4.33 -10.91 -5.00
C MET A 204 -5.16 -10.56 -3.76
N TYR A 205 -6.25 -9.78 -3.92
CA TYR A 205 -6.98 -9.16 -2.80
C TYR A 205 -8.49 -9.39 -2.85
N SER A 206 -8.92 -10.53 -3.42
CA SER A 206 -10.36 -10.86 -3.48
C SER A 206 -10.94 -11.10 -2.08
N TRP A 207 -12.20 -10.71 -1.87
CA TRP A 207 -12.92 -11.00 -0.63
C TRP A 207 -12.95 -12.49 -0.29
N ARG A 208 -13.03 -13.35 -1.31
CA ARG A 208 -13.01 -14.79 -1.13
C ARG A 208 -11.68 -15.27 -0.54
N ASP A 209 -10.56 -14.84 -1.12
CA ASP A 209 -9.23 -15.22 -0.62
C ASP A 209 -8.97 -14.64 0.78
N VAL A 210 -9.37 -13.40 1.05
CA VAL A 210 -9.28 -12.82 2.40
C VAL A 210 -10.14 -13.59 3.42
N ALA A 211 -11.35 -14.02 3.04
CA ALA A 211 -12.20 -14.85 3.88
C ALA A 211 -11.57 -16.24 4.12
N GLU A 212 -11.07 -16.91 3.09
CA GLU A 212 -10.41 -18.22 3.19
C GLU A 212 -9.14 -18.15 4.06
N ARG A 213 -8.35 -17.07 3.95
CA ARG A 213 -7.19 -16.81 4.83
C ARG A 213 -7.61 -16.59 6.27
N THR A 214 -8.72 -15.90 6.48
CA THR A 214 -9.29 -15.63 7.82
C THR A 214 -9.82 -16.91 8.45
N GLU A 215 -10.60 -17.72 7.72
CA GLU A 215 -11.07 -19.01 8.19
C GLU A 215 -9.91 -19.95 8.54
N ARG A 216 -8.87 -19.99 7.71
CA ARG A 216 -7.67 -20.80 7.97
C ARG A 216 -6.97 -20.37 9.27
N VAL A 217 -6.98 -19.08 9.60
CA VAL A 217 -6.52 -18.59 10.91
C VAL A 217 -7.33 -19.21 12.04
N TYR A 218 -8.65 -19.19 11.95
CA TYR A 218 -9.51 -19.80 12.96
C TYR A 218 -9.27 -21.30 13.07
N GLN A 219 -9.24 -22.03 11.94
CA GLN A 219 -8.97 -23.46 11.87
C GLN A 219 -7.62 -23.84 12.51
N GLY A 220 -6.59 -23.02 12.30
CA GLY A 220 -5.26 -23.24 12.89
C GLY A 220 -5.23 -23.06 14.42
N ILE A 221 -6.09 -22.19 14.97
CA ILE A 221 -6.21 -21.96 16.41
C ILE A 221 -7.10 -23.01 17.07
N THR A 222 -8.15 -23.47 16.37
CA THR A 222 -9.05 -24.53 16.86
C THR A 222 -8.40 -25.90 16.84
N GLY A 223 -7.42 -26.12 15.97
CA GLY A 223 -6.69 -27.38 15.79
C GLY A 223 -7.22 -28.23 14.65
N ASP A 224 -8.05 -27.65 13.78
CA ASP A 224 -8.68 -28.33 12.65
C ASP A 224 -7.68 -28.62 11.51
N ILE A 225 -6.58 -27.86 11.45
CA ILE A 225 -5.50 -28.03 10.47
C ILE A 225 -4.14 -28.23 11.16
N SER A 226 -3.26 -29.01 10.54
CA SER A 226 -1.94 -29.28 11.11
C SER A 226 -1.05 -28.02 11.10
N PRO A 227 -0.06 -27.91 11.99
CA PRO A 227 0.93 -26.83 11.93
C PRO A 227 1.64 -26.77 10.57
N GLU A 228 1.93 -27.90 9.91
CA GLU A 228 2.56 -27.87 8.58
C GLU A 228 1.63 -27.28 7.53
N GLU A 229 0.34 -27.63 7.55
CA GLU A 229 -0.66 -27.08 6.63
C GLU A 229 -0.90 -25.59 6.87
N PHE A 230 -0.96 -25.20 8.14
CA PHE A 230 -1.13 -23.83 8.57
C PHE A 230 0.03 -22.91 8.17
N TYR A 231 1.27 -23.42 8.24
CA TYR A 231 2.48 -22.67 7.86
C TYR A 231 2.90 -22.86 6.40
N GLY A 232 2.38 -23.88 5.72
CA GLY A 232 2.72 -24.24 4.34
C GLY A 232 1.80 -23.61 3.29
N TYR A 233 0.69 -23.00 3.70
CA TYR A 233 -0.25 -22.36 2.78
C TYR A 233 0.25 -21.00 2.29
N TYR A 234 0.68 -20.96 1.02
CA TYR A 234 0.93 -19.73 0.27
C TYR A 234 -0.01 -19.71 -0.95
N PRO A 235 -1.10 -18.94 -0.94
CA PRO A 235 -1.92 -18.74 -2.14
C PRO A 235 -1.09 -17.92 -3.13
N GLY A 236 -0.63 -18.58 -4.20
CA GLY A 236 0.27 -18.02 -5.21
C GLY A 236 1.74 -18.24 -4.84
N GLN A 237 2.41 -19.15 -5.55
CA GLN A 237 3.87 -19.28 -5.52
C GLN A 237 4.50 -17.92 -5.86
N GLY A 238 5.18 -17.29 -4.88
CA GLY A 238 5.97 -16.08 -5.12
C GLY A 238 5.98 -15.04 -4.01
N TRP A 239 5.29 -15.24 -2.89
CA TRP A 239 5.14 -14.20 -1.88
C TRP A 239 5.86 -14.52 -0.56
N GLU A 240 7.12 -14.07 -0.46
CA GLU A 240 7.87 -14.02 0.80
C GLU A 240 7.51 -12.71 1.54
N ALA A 241 6.54 -12.79 2.46
CA ALA A 241 6.36 -11.75 3.45
C ALA A 241 7.66 -11.62 4.26
N SER A 242 8.30 -10.44 4.19
CA SER A 242 9.49 -10.13 4.98
C SER A 242 9.10 -10.11 6.45
N GLY A 243 9.28 -11.24 7.11
CA GLY A 243 8.88 -11.45 8.50
C GLY A 243 9.75 -10.66 9.46
N ASP A 244 9.45 -9.38 9.63
CA ASP A 244 10.01 -8.61 10.72
C ASP A 244 9.18 -8.83 11.99
N ARG A 245 9.85 -9.35 13.02
CA ARG A 245 9.20 -9.74 14.28
C ARG A 245 8.81 -8.47 15.03
N VAL A 246 7.51 -8.19 15.11
CA VAL A 246 6.96 -7.25 16.09
C VAL A 246 7.33 -7.75 17.49
N ARG A 247 8.32 -7.10 18.12
CA ARG A 247 8.75 -7.38 19.50
C ARG A 247 7.64 -6.89 20.44
N SER A 248 7.03 -7.79 21.19
CA SER A 248 6.13 -7.42 22.29
C SER A 248 6.97 -6.80 23.41
N PHE A 249 6.96 -5.47 23.52
CA PHE A 249 7.67 -4.76 24.59
C PHE A 249 6.89 -4.86 25.90
N ALA A 250 7.60 -5.16 27.00
CA ALA A 250 7.08 -5.07 28.35
C ALA A 250 6.63 -3.63 28.66
N LEU A 251 5.61 -3.47 29.53
CA LEU A 251 5.02 -2.16 29.88
C LEU A 251 6.09 -1.14 30.33
N ILE A 252 7.11 -1.61 31.07
CA ILE A 252 8.26 -0.83 31.53
C ILE A 252 9.05 -0.19 30.36
N ASP A 253 9.21 -0.93 29.25
CA ASP A 253 9.98 -0.47 28.10
C ASP A 253 9.19 0.53 27.25
N ARG A 254 7.86 0.42 27.26
CA ARG A 254 6.97 1.38 26.61
C ARG A 254 6.98 2.71 27.36
N LEU A 255 6.89 2.68 28.70
CA LEU A 255 6.93 3.87 29.55
C LEU A 255 8.25 4.66 29.39
N LYS A 256 9.40 3.99 29.32
CA LYS A 256 10.70 4.64 29.08
C LYS A 256 10.76 5.40 27.76
N ARG A 257 10.08 4.91 26.71
CA ARG A 257 10.02 5.60 25.41
C ARG A 257 9.10 6.81 25.44
N TYR A 258 7.93 6.70 26.09
CA TYR A 258 7.02 7.83 26.25
C TYR A 258 7.67 8.97 27.02
N TYR A 259 8.42 8.68 28.08
CA TYR A 259 9.15 9.70 28.82
C TYR A 259 10.19 10.46 27.96
N GLY A 260 10.69 9.84 26.89
CA GLY A 260 11.62 10.45 25.95
C GLY A 260 11.00 11.45 24.96
N CYS A 261 9.67 11.56 24.87
CA CYS A 261 8.96 12.43 23.92
C CYS A 261 8.93 13.93 24.33
N GLY A 262 9.98 14.43 24.98
CA GLY A 262 10.11 15.83 25.42
C GLY A 262 9.73 16.05 26.89
N VAL A 263 10.23 17.15 27.45
CA VAL A 263 10.26 17.42 28.91
C VAL A 263 8.87 17.43 29.57
N TRP A 264 7.85 17.90 28.84
CA TRP A 264 6.47 18.00 29.30
C TRP A 264 5.56 16.93 28.71
N ALA A 265 5.58 16.76 27.38
CA ALA A 265 4.73 15.79 26.69
C ALA A 265 5.02 14.35 27.12
N GLY A 266 6.29 13.99 27.38
CA GLY A 266 6.63 12.64 27.82
C GLY A 266 6.08 12.30 29.21
N LYS A 267 6.09 13.26 30.13
CA LYS A 267 5.47 13.10 31.47
C LYS A 267 3.95 12.95 31.37
N LEU A 268 3.32 13.72 30.49
CA LEU A 268 1.88 13.62 30.23
C LEU A 268 1.51 12.24 29.67
N PHE A 269 2.26 11.73 28.68
CA PHE A 269 2.01 10.40 28.11
C PHE A 269 2.22 9.28 29.13
N CYS A 270 3.26 9.36 29.97
CA CYS A 270 3.44 8.41 31.07
C CYS A 270 2.28 8.45 32.05
N LEU A 271 1.76 9.64 32.39
CA LEU A 271 0.59 9.79 33.25
C LEU A 271 -0.66 9.15 32.63
N CYS A 272 -0.92 9.39 31.34
CA CYS A 272 -2.03 8.76 30.63
C CYS A 272 -1.92 7.23 30.66
N VAL A 273 -0.74 6.67 30.39
CA VAL A 273 -0.53 5.21 30.42
C VAL A 273 -0.74 4.63 31.83
N VAL A 274 -0.33 5.35 32.88
CA VAL A 274 -0.59 4.94 34.27
C VAL A 274 -2.08 4.98 34.57
N ILE A 275 -2.80 6.02 34.15
CA ILE A 275 -4.26 6.12 34.31
C ILE A 275 -4.95 4.98 33.57
N ASP A 276 -4.60 4.71 32.32
CA ASP A 276 -5.14 3.60 31.52
C ASP A 276 -4.87 2.25 32.20
N PHE A 277 -3.69 2.08 32.80
CA PHE A 277 -3.36 0.87 33.56
C PHE A 277 -4.20 0.75 34.84
N LEU A 278 -4.46 1.85 35.56
CA LEU A 278 -5.35 1.84 36.72
C LEU A 278 -6.80 1.55 36.32
N ILE A 279 -7.27 2.11 35.21
CA ILE A 279 -8.57 1.78 34.62
C ILE A 279 -8.62 0.30 34.26
N TYR A 280 -7.57 -0.24 33.66
CA TYR A 280 -7.46 -1.67 33.35
C TYR A 280 -7.55 -2.55 34.60
N VAL A 281 -6.84 -2.21 35.68
CA VAL A 281 -6.92 -2.93 36.96
C VAL A 281 -8.32 -2.83 37.58
N PHE A 282 -8.96 -1.66 37.50
CA PHE A 282 -10.32 -1.47 37.96
C PHE A 282 -11.33 -2.30 37.15
N LEU A 283 -11.19 -2.33 35.82
CA LEU A 283 -12.00 -3.17 34.94
C LEU A 283 -11.79 -4.66 35.24
N GLU A 284 -10.56 -5.07 35.56
CA GLU A 284 -10.26 -6.45 35.95
C GLU A 284 -10.89 -6.85 37.29
N MET A 285 -11.06 -5.90 38.22
CA MET A 285 -11.82 -6.14 39.47
C MET A 285 -13.32 -6.30 39.21
N TRP A 286 -13.88 -5.52 38.28
CA TRP A 286 -15.32 -5.56 37.98
C TRP A 286 -15.70 -6.70 37.01
N PHE A 287 -14.81 -7.05 36.09
CA PHE A 287 -14.93 -8.16 35.15
C PHE A 287 -13.69 -9.06 35.27
N PRO A 288 -13.73 -10.05 36.18
CA PRO A 288 -12.61 -10.96 36.41
C PRO A 288 -12.21 -11.67 35.12
N ARG A 289 -10.90 -11.77 34.85
CA ARG A 289 -10.35 -12.46 33.66
C ARG A 289 -10.83 -13.91 33.51
N ALA A 290 -11.29 -14.53 34.58
CA ALA A 290 -11.87 -15.87 34.58
C ALA A 290 -13.15 -15.97 33.72
N ASN A 291 -13.86 -14.86 33.51
CA ASN A 291 -15.07 -14.78 32.69
C ASN A 291 -14.80 -14.33 31.25
N ILE A 292 -13.54 -14.09 30.90
CA ILE A 292 -13.12 -13.68 29.55
C ILE A 292 -12.60 -14.94 28.85
N ASP A 293 -13.14 -15.25 27.68
CA ASP A 293 -12.62 -16.34 26.86
C ASP A 293 -11.12 -16.14 26.61
N ILE A 294 -10.32 -17.11 27.06
CA ILE A 294 -8.88 -17.06 26.86
C ILE A 294 -8.62 -17.30 25.37
N ALA A 295 -8.18 -16.25 24.69
CA ALA A 295 -7.68 -16.37 23.33
C ALA A 295 -6.54 -17.42 23.31
N ARG A 296 -6.79 -18.54 22.65
CA ARG A 296 -5.79 -19.60 22.48
C ARG A 296 -4.55 -19.00 21.82
N SER A 297 -3.38 -19.31 22.38
CA SER A 297 -2.12 -18.86 21.78
C SER A 297 -1.96 -19.50 20.41
N TRP A 298 -1.43 -18.73 19.45
CA TRP A 298 -1.09 -19.21 18.12
C TRP A 298 -0.27 -20.51 18.21
N PRO A 299 -0.53 -21.51 17.34
CA PRO A 299 0.34 -22.68 17.25
C PRO A 299 1.79 -22.22 17.05
N LYS A 300 2.75 -22.93 17.63
CA LYS A 300 4.18 -22.60 17.47
C LYS A 300 4.69 -23.29 16.20
N LYS A 301 5.35 -22.55 15.33
CA LYS A 301 6.05 -23.13 14.16
C LYS A 301 7.06 -24.16 14.65
N PRO A 302 7.02 -25.41 14.14
CA PRO A 302 8.05 -26.38 14.45
C PRO A 302 9.41 -25.83 14.00
N PRO A 303 10.48 -26.09 14.77
CA PRO A 303 11.82 -25.64 14.38
C PRO A 303 12.16 -26.19 12.99
N ALA A 304 12.65 -25.32 12.11
CA ALA A 304 13.05 -25.72 10.77
C ALA A 304 14.13 -26.80 10.87
N GLU A 305 13.89 -27.98 10.27
CA GLU A 305 14.93 -28.99 10.14
C GLU A 305 16.10 -28.39 9.36
N LYS A 306 17.28 -28.35 9.99
CA LYS A 306 18.52 -27.99 9.29
C LYS A 306 18.70 -28.98 8.14
N PRO A 307 19.02 -28.52 6.91
CA PRO A 307 19.27 -29.43 5.80
C PRO A 307 20.37 -30.41 6.21
N ARG A 308 20.05 -31.71 6.17
CA ARG A 308 21.02 -32.79 6.40
C ARG A 308 22.11 -32.65 5.34
N THR A 309 23.29 -32.20 5.74
CA THR A 309 24.49 -32.26 4.90
C THR A 309 24.77 -33.73 4.59
N SER A 310 24.45 -34.17 3.39
CA SER A 310 24.83 -35.48 2.88
C SER A 310 26.34 -35.49 2.62
N ASN A 311 27.14 -35.88 3.62
CA ASN A 311 28.50 -36.33 3.36
C ASN A 311 28.44 -37.74 2.81
N ALA A 312 28.30 -37.84 1.48
CA ALA A 312 28.56 -39.06 0.74
C ALA A 312 29.56 -38.75 -0.40
N ALA A 313 30.57 -39.61 -0.50
CA ALA A 313 31.57 -39.75 -1.56
C ALA A 313 32.79 -38.81 -1.56
N ARG A 314 33.89 -39.30 -0.98
CA ARG A 314 35.05 -39.76 -1.79
C ARG A 314 36.01 -40.61 -0.95
N SER A 315 35.83 -41.93 -1.07
CA SER A 315 36.89 -42.93 -0.98
C SER A 315 37.32 -43.27 -2.42
N SER A 316 38.59 -43.65 -2.61
CA SER A 316 39.26 -44.16 -3.81
C SER A 316 39.82 -43.14 -4.83
N ARG A 317 41.06 -42.67 -4.60
CA ARG A 317 42.32 -43.15 -5.22
C ARG A 317 43.47 -42.25 -4.81
#